data_AF-A0A7J8HQM2-F1
#
_entry.id   AF-A0A7J8HQM2-F1
#
_cell.length_a   1.000
_cell.length_b   1.000
_cell.length_c   1.000
_cell.angle_alpha   90.00
_cell.angle_beta   90.00
_cell.angle_gamma   90.00
#
_symmetry.space_group_name_H-M   'P 1'
#
loop_
_entity.id
_entity.type
_entity.pdbx_description
1 polymer ?
#
loop_
_entity_poly.entity_id
_entity_poly.type
_entity_poly.pdbx_seq_one_letter_code
_entity_poly.pdbx_strand_id
1 'polypeptide(L)'
;MGRVNYGNFMNDYKGLTSNLTLNSSILTNWMIFPLDTETGVYHLGDWHGNDSRCHDKAYAHSSSNYTLPAFYVGNFSIPSEIPDLPQDTFIKFPGWTKGQVWINGFNLGRYWPERGPQMTLFVPQHILVTSAPNTVIVLELERAPCSDDCPKLCTVEFVDKPVISEAVTYSHLENGTMYDD
;
A
#
# COMPACT_ATOMS: atom_id res chain seq x y z
N MET A 1 -4.62 -11.63 1.20
CA MET A 1 -4.38 -11.87 2.64
C MET A 1 -3.89 -13.30 2.94
N GLY A 2 -3.00 -13.88 2.12
CA GLY A 2 -2.52 -15.26 2.34
C GLY A 2 -3.62 -16.33 2.20
N ARG A 3 -3.23 -17.59 1.98
CA ARG A 3 -4.12 -18.75 2.15
C ARG A 3 -4.01 -19.26 3.57
N VAL A 4 -5.06 -19.90 4.07
CA VAL A 4 -5.02 -20.68 5.32
C VAL A 4 -3.89 -21.70 5.23
N ASN A 5 -3.05 -21.77 6.27
CA ASN A 5 -1.87 -22.64 6.32
C ASN A 5 -1.97 -23.76 7.37
N TYR A 6 -3.12 -23.89 8.05
CA TYR A 6 -3.32 -24.88 9.11
C TYR A 6 -4.78 -25.31 9.22
N GLY A 7 -5.01 -26.58 9.56
CA GLY A 7 -6.34 -27.13 9.84
C GLY A 7 -7.14 -27.56 8.62
N ASN A 8 -8.45 -27.70 8.78
CA ASN A 8 -9.32 -28.37 7.79
C ASN A 8 -9.69 -27.51 6.57
N PHE A 9 -9.44 -26.20 6.61
CA PHE A 9 -9.86 -25.25 5.57
C PHE A 9 -8.69 -24.79 4.67
N MET A 10 -7.72 -25.66 4.43
CA MET A 10 -6.56 -25.36 3.57
C MET A 10 -6.91 -25.23 2.08
N ASN A 11 -8.05 -25.78 1.65
CA ASN A 11 -8.60 -25.62 0.30
C ASN A 11 -9.26 -24.24 0.14
N ASP A 12 -8.43 -23.20 0.23
CA ASP A 12 -8.82 -21.81 0.40
C ASP A 12 -8.71 -21.05 -0.94
N TYR A 13 -9.76 -21.21 -1.76
CA TYR A 13 -9.93 -20.46 -3.01
C TYR A 13 -10.07 -18.96 -2.73
N LYS A 14 -9.56 -18.12 -3.64
CA LYS A 14 -9.49 -16.66 -3.48
C LYS A 14 -10.25 -15.94 -4.58
N GLY A 15 -10.66 -14.70 -4.27
CA GLY A 15 -11.53 -13.91 -5.13
C GLY A 15 -12.99 -14.08 -4.72
N LEU A 16 -13.90 -13.87 -5.68
CA LEU A 16 -15.33 -14.09 -5.49
C LEU A 16 -15.64 -15.57 -5.69
N THR A 17 -15.78 -16.33 -4.60
CA THR A 17 -16.02 -17.78 -4.64
C THR A 17 -17.51 -18.15 -4.76
N SER A 18 -18.40 -17.17 -4.79
CA SER A 18 -19.84 -17.32 -4.94
C SER A 18 -20.44 -16.13 -5.68
N ASN A 19 -21.70 -16.24 -6.09
CA ASN A 19 -22.43 -15.17 -6.73
C ASN A 19 -22.53 -13.92 -5.85
N LEU A 20 -22.47 -12.74 -6.49
CA LEU A 20 -22.82 -11.47 -5.86
C LEU A 20 -24.26 -11.08 -6.22
N THR A 21 -24.96 -10.49 -5.25
CA THR A 21 -26.33 -10.02 -5.43
C THR A 21 -26.46 -8.54 -5.14
N LEU A 22 -27.25 -7.82 -5.94
CA LEU A 22 -27.69 -6.46 -5.67
C LEU A 22 -29.20 -6.46 -5.59
N ASN A 23 -29.77 -5.98 -4.48
CA ASN A 23 -31.22 -6.06 -4.21
C ASN A 23 -31.80 -7.46 -4.50
N SER A 24 -31.14 -8.49 -3.97
CA SER A 24 -31.49 -9.91 -4.16
C SER A 24 -31.39 -10.46 -5.60
N SER A 25 -30.96 -9.65 -6.57
CA SER A 25 -30.76 -10.07 -7.96
C SER A 25 -29.29 -10.43 -8.20
N ILE A 26 -29.04 -11.60 -8.80
CA ILE A 26 -27.67 -12.05 -9.10
C ILE A 26 -27.06 -11.18 -10.20
N LEU A 27 -25.84 -10.68 -9.95
CA LEU A 27 -25.04 -9.96 -10.94
C LEU A 27 -24.31 -10.96 -11.85
N THR A 28 -24.42 -10.74 -13.17
CA THR A 28 -23.86 -11.61 -14.21
C THR A 28 -22.98 -10.81 -15.20
N ASN A 29 -22.42 -11.47 -16.22
CA ASN A 29 -21.59 -10.85 -17.27
C ASN A 29 -20.30 -10.19 -16.77
N TRP A 30 -19.54 -10.93 -15.96
CA TRP A 30 -18.28 -10.46 -15.38
C TRP A 30 -17.16 -10.37 -16.41
N MET A 31 -16.42 -9.26 -16.37
CA MET A 31 -15.08 -9.16 -16.91
C MET A 31 -14.09 -9.26 -15.75
N ILE A 32 -13.17 -10.23 -15.82
CA ILE A 32 -12.22 -10.53 -14.74
C ILE A 32 -10.82 -10.29 -15.27
N PHE A 33 -10.07 -9.42 -14.60
CA PHE A 33 -8.71 -9.05 -14.96
C PHE A 33 -7.74 -9.58 -13.90
N PRO A 34 -6.96 -10.63 -14.19
CA PRO A 34 -5.78 -10.95 -13.40
C PRO A 34 -4.79 -9.79 -13.51
N LEU A 35 -4.31 -9.29 -12.37
CA LEU A 35 -3.33 -8.21 -12.33
C LEU A 35 -1.94 -8.80 -12.10
N ASP A 36 -1.05 -8.64 -13.08
CA ASP A 36 0.38 -8.92 -12.91
C ASP A 36 1.07 -7.69 -12.30
N THR A 37 0.95 -7.58 -10.97
CA THR A 37 1.48 -6.43 -10.23
C THR A 37 3.00 -6.39 -10.24
N GLU A 38 3.68 -7.54 -10.31
CA GLU A 38 5.14 -7.57 -10.31
C GLU A 38 5.68 -6.96 -11.62
N THR A 39 5.15 -7.39 -12.77
CA THR A 39 5.49 -6.78 -14.07
C THR A 39 5.11 -5.30 -14.13
N GLY A 40 3.94 -4.93 -13.60
CA GLY A 40 3.51 -3.53 -13.54
C GLY A 40 4.49 -2.65 -12.74
N VAL A 41 5.00 -3.15 -11.61
CA VAL A 41 5.99 -2.44 -10.78
C VAL A 41 7.31 -2.25 -11.50
N TYR A 42 7.80 -3.25 -12.26
CA TYR A 42 9.00 -3.08 -13.08
C TYR A 42 8.85 -1.93 -14.09
N HIS A 43 7.72 -1.87 -14.79
CA HIS A 43 7.45 -0.79 -15.76
C HIS A 43 7.28 0.59 -15.11
N LEU A 44 6.70 0.65 -13.91
CA LEU A 44 6.61 1.89 -13.14
C LEU A 44 7.97 2.32 -12.57
N GLY A 45 8.87 1.39 -12.28
CA GLY A 45 10.23 1.66 -11.82
C GLY A 45 11.09 2.33 -12.90
N ASP A 46 10.89 1.97 -14.16
CA ASP A 46 11.52 2.57 -15.34
C ASP A 46 10.90 3.93 -15.73
N TRP A 47 9.79 4.33 -15.08
CA TRP A 47 9.15 5.61 -15.32
C TRP A 47 10.02 6.75 -14.75
N HIS A 48 10.94 7.25 -15.58
CA HIS A 48 11.62 8.51 -15.35
C HIS A 48 10.64 9.65 -15.61
N GLY A 49 10.04 10.19 -14.55
CA GLY A 49 9.06 11.28 -14.61
C GLY A 49 9.62 12.55 -15.25
N ASN A 50 9.60 12.62 -16.59
CA ASN A 50 9.80 13.86 -17.34
C ASN A 50 8.49 14.63 -17.55
N ASP A 51 7.37 14.10 -17.08
CA ASP A 51 6.07 14.72 -17.20
C ASP A 51 5.55 15.03 -15.80
N SER A 52 5.87 16.23 -15.31
CA SER A 52 5.18 16.86 -14.17
C SER A 52 3.75 17.28 -14.55
N ARG A 53 3.06 16.46 -15.35
CA ARG A 53 1.65 16.62 -15.66
C ARG A 53 0.87 15.96 -14.55
N CYS A 54 0.31 16.82 -13.70
CA CYS A 54 -0.90 16.52 -12.96
C CYS A 54 -1.93 16.09 -14.02
N HIS A 55 -2.08 14.79 -14.27
CA HIS A 55 -3.17 14.32 -15.11
C HIS A 55 -4.48 14.77 -14.46
N ASP A 56 -5.39 15.31 -15.27
CA ASP A 56 -6.75 15.66 -14.84
C ASP A 56 -7.33 14.46 -14.09
N LYS A 57 -7.40 14.58 -12.76
CA LYS A 57 -8.03 13.56 -11.94
C LYS A 57 -9.48 13.47 -12.39
N ALA A 58 -9.91 12.26 -12.75
CA ALA A 58 -11.33 11.97 -12.77
C ALA A 58 -11.86 12.31 -11.37
N TYR A 59 -12.54 13.46 -11.24
CA TYR A 59 -13.16 13.91 -10.01
C TYR A 59 -14.26 12.91 -9.65
N ALA A 60 -13.89 11.81 -8.99
CA ALA A 60 -14.81 11.06 -8.18
C ALA A 60 -15.16 11.99 -7.01
N HIS A 61 -16.22 12.78 -7.19
CA HIS A 61 -16.90 13.46 -6.10
C HIS A 61 -17.36 12.36 -5.15
N SER A 62 -16.53 12.01 -4.19
CA SER A 62 -16.86 11.02 -3.18
C SER A 62 -16.77 11.70 -1.83
N SER A 63 -17.92 11.76 -1.16
CA SER A 63 -18.02 12.06 0.27
C SER A 63 -17.41 10.95 1.14
N SER A 64 -16.77 9.94 0.55
CA SER A 64 -16.14 8.83 1.24
C SER A 64 -14.72 9.19 1.67
N ASN A 65 -14.34 8.81 2.90
CA ASN A 65 -12.97 8.89 3.40
C ASN A 65 -11.99 7.90 2.70
N TYR A 66 -12.34 7.33 1.55
CA TYR A 66 -11.52 6.37 0.80
C TYR A 66 -10.98 6.98 -0.49
N THR A 67 -9.79 6.57 -0.88
CA THR A 67 -9.18 6.85 -2.18
C THR A 67 -9.26 5.61 -3.07
N LEU A 68 -9.18 5.80 -4.39
CA LEU A 68 -9.05 4.67 -5.30
C LEU A 68 -7.72 3.92 -5.05
N PRO A 69 -7.68 2.59 -5.24
CA PRO A 69 -6.42 1.87 -5.22
C PRO A 69 -5.47 2.43 -6.29
N ALA A 70 -4.26 2.82 -5.89
CA ALA A 70 -3.32 3.49 -6.76
C ALA A 70 -1.86 3.18 -6.39
N PHE A 71 -0.99 3.25 -7.40
CA PHE A 71 0.46 3.21 -7.22
C PHE A 71 1.01 4.60 -7.00
N TYR A 72 1.90 4.72 -6.01
CA TYR A 72 2.65 5.93 -5.68
C TYR A 72 4.13 5.62 -5.80
N VAL A 73 4.88 6.51 -6.45
CA VAL A 73 6.30 6.30 -6.77
C VAL A 73 7.12 7.45 -6.17
N GLY A 74 8.21 7.11 -5.50
CA GLY A 74 9.17 8.06 -4.97
C GLY A 74 10.61 7.55 -5.09
N ASN A 75 11.57 8.45 -5.04
CA ASN A 75 12.99 8.13 -5.24
C ASN A 75 13.84 8.72 -4.11
N PHE A 76 14.91 8.02 -3.71
CA PHE A 76 15.93 8.57 -2.81
C PHE A 76 17.33 8.08 -3.16
N SER A 77 18.35 8.88 -2.88
CA SER A 77 19.75 8.53 -3.16
C SER A 77 20.52 8.23 -1.88
N ILE A 78 21.46 7.29 -1.97
CA ILE A 78 22.38 6.95 -0.88
C ILE A 78 23.80 7.31 -1.35
N PRO A 79 24.57 8.11 -0.58
CA PRO A 79 25.91 8.55 -0.99
C PRO A 79 26.86 7.36 -1.13
N SER A 80 27.65 7.36 -2.21
CA SER A 80 28.57 6.27 -2.55
C SER A 80 29.89 6.32 -1.79
N GLU A 81 30.20 7.48 -1.20
CA GLU A 81 31.49 7.79 -0.60
C GLU A 81 31.62 7.30 0.85
N ILE A 82 30.53 6.77 1.43
CA ILE A 82 30.47 6.33 2.82
C ILE A 82 30.63 4.80 2.87
N PRO A 83 31.74 4.25 3.40
CA PRO A 83 32.02 2.81 3.35
C PRO A 83 30.96 1.93 4.00
N ASP A 84 30.30 2.44 5.04
CA ASP A 84 29.30 1.69 5.80
C ASP A 84 27.87 1.83 5.24
N LEU A 85 27.67 2.42 4.06
CA LEU A 85 26.36 2.51 3.39
C LEU A 85 26.31 1.66 2.10
N PRO A 86 25.14 1.10 1.74
CA PRO A 86 23.85 1.19 2.44
C PRO A 86 23.79 0.28 3.70
N GLN A 87 22.89 0.60 4.63
CA GLN A 87 22.61 -0.23 5.81
C GLN A 87 21.18 -0.74 5.81
N ASP A 88 20.95 -1.77 6.61
CA ASP A 88 19.62 -2.25 6.92
C ASP A 88 18.79 -1.12 7.54
N THR A 89 17.50 -1.07 7.19
CA THR A 89 16.58 -0.07 7.72
C THR A 89 15.17 -0.65 7.83
N PHE A 90 14.23 0.16 8.31
CA PHE A 90 12.82 -0.20 8.40
C PHE A 90 11.98 0.89 7.77
N ILE A 91 11.10 0.53 6.84
CA ILE A 91 10.16 1.48 6.22
C ILE A 91 8.87 1.56 7.03
N LYS A 92 8.42 2.79 7.29
CA LYS A 92 7.20 3.17 8.01
C LYS A 92 6.27 3.97 7.10
N PHE A 93 4.97 3.84 7.32
CA PHE A 93 3.92 4.38 6.45
C PHE A 93 2.97 5.32 7.22
N PRO A 94 3.43 6.49 7.71
CA PRO A 94 2.58 7.43 8.45
C PRO A 94 1.45 7.97 7.56
N GLY A 95 0.20 7.88 8.05
CA GLY A 95 -0.98 8.38 7.32
C GLY A 95 -1.50 7.48 6.20
N TRP A 96 -0.75 6.45 5.81
CA TRP A 96 -1.22 5.38 4.92
C TRP A 96 -2.10 4.39 5.68
N THR A 97 -2.87 3.60 4.94
CA THR A 97 -3.88 2.72 5.53
C THR A 97 -3.50 1.27 5.36
N LYS A 98 -3.42 0.79 4.13
CA LYS A 98 -3.19 -0.63 3.84
C LYS A 98 -2.73 -0.84 2.41
N GLY A 99 -1.69 -1.66 2.26
CA GLY A 99 -1.18 -1.90 0.93
C GLY A 99 0.01 -2.84 0.83
N GLN A 100 0.72 -2.69 -0.27
CA GLN A 100 1.92 -3.44 -0.63
C GLN A 100 3.03 -2.45 -1.00
N VAL A 101 4.29 -2.79 -0.71
CA VAL A 101 5.43 -1.94 -1.02
C VAL A 101 6.57 -2.71 -1.70
N TRP A 102 7.20 -2.04 -2.66
CA TRP A 102 8.39 -2.49 -3.35
C TRP A 102 9.50 -1.44 -3.22
N ILE A 103 10.74 -1.91 -3.16
CA ILE A 103 11.93 -1.07 -3.31
C ILE A 103 12.82 -1.70 -4.39
N ASN A 104 13.16 -0.93 -5.42
CA ASN A 104 13.94 -1.40 -6.57
C ASN A 104 13.37 -2.68 -7.20
N GLY A 105 12.04 -2.77 -7.30
CA GLY A 105 11.32 -3.94 -7.82
C GLY A 105 11.23 -5.13 -6.85
N PHE A 106 11.92 -5.10 -5.70
CA PHE A 106 11.82 -6.15 -4.70
C PHE A 106 10.57 -5.95 -3.83
N ASN A 107 9.67 -6.93 -3.83
CA ASN A 107 8.44 -6.91 -3.04
C ASN A 107 8.72 -7.17 -1.55
N LEU A 108 8.66 -6.12 -0.72
CA LEU A 108 8.94 -6.22 0.73
C LEU A 108 7.80 -6.86 1.51
N GLY A 109 6.57 -6.81 0.99
CA GLY A 109 5.40 -7.34 1.67
C GLY A 109 4.30 -6.32 1.88
N ARG A 110 3.40 -6.68 2.81
CA ARG A 110 2.19 -5.94 3.14
C ARG A 110 2.43 -5.00 4.32
N TYR A 111 1.92 -3.79 4.24
CA TYR A 111 1.76 -2.89 5.40
C TYR A 111 0.28 -2.75 5.76
N TRP A 112 -0.02 -2.62 7.06
CA TRP A 112 -1.37 -2.34 7.56
C TRP A 112 -1.34 -1.61 8.92
N PRO A 113 -0.81 -0.38 8.97
CA PRO A 113 -0.63 0.37 10.21
C PRO A 113 -1.95 0.66 10.94
N GLU A 114 -3.08 0.81 10.23
CA GLU A 114 -4.39 0.99 10.89
C GLU A 114 -4.84 -0.23 11.71
N ARG A 115 -4.28 -1.42 11.46
CA ARG A 115 -4.58 -2.63 12.25
C ARG A 115 -3.44 -3.03 13.18
N GLY A 116 -2.19 -2.79 12.77
CA GLY A 116 -1.02 -3.29 13.50
C GLY A 116 -1.01 -4.82 13.61
N PRO A 117 -0.23 -5.40 14.55
CA PRO A 117 0.72 -4.72 15.45
C PRO A 117 2.01 -4.29 14.75
N GLN A 118 2.25 -4.79 13.52
CA GLN A 118 3.40 -4.44 12.71
C GLN A 118 3.19 -3.11 11.99
N MET A 119 4.06 -2.15 12.29
CA MET A 119 3.99 -0.78 11.78
C MET A 119 5.13 -0.46 10.80
N THR A 120 6.20 -1.25 10.85
CA THR A 120 7.35 -1.13 9.96
C THR A 120 7.67 -2.44 9.23
N LEU A 121 8.17 -2.35 8.01
CA LEU A 121 8.73 -3.49 7.27
C LEU A 121 10.26 -3.42 7.24
N PHE A 122 10.92 -4.56 7.40
CA PHE A 122 12.37 -4.65 7.27
C PHE A 122 12.81 -4.45 5.83
N VAL A 123 13.85 -3.64 5.64
CA VAL A 123 14.47 -3.35 4.35
C VAL A 123 15.93 -3.80 4.44
N PRO A 124 16.30 -4.93 3.81
CA PRO A 124 17.66 -5.41 3.86
C PRO A 124 18.57 -4.54 2.97
N GLN A 125 19.78 -4.22 3.42
CA GLN A 125 20.70 -3.33 2.70
C GLN A 125 21.00 -3.76 1.27
N HIS A 126 21.00 -5.08 0.98
CA HIS A 126 21.44 -5.63 -0.30
C HIS A 126 20.50 -5.32 -1.46
N ILE A 127 19.26 -4.87 -1.20
CA ILE A 127 18.35 -4.39 -2.25
C ILE A 127 18.51 -2.89 -2.53
N LEU A 128 19.29 -2.18 -1.71
CA LEU A 128 19.58 -0.75 -1.85
C LEU A 128 20.87 -0.55 -2.65
N VAL A 129 20.91 0.53 -3.43
CA VAL A 129 22.05 0.88 -4.29
C VAL A 129 22.52 2.31 -4.03
N THR A 130 23.82 2.54 -4.23
CA THR A 130 24.46 3.87 -4.12
C THR A 130 24.78 4.48 -5.48
N SER A 131 24.78 3.67 -6.54
CA SER A 131 25.13 4.09 -7.92
C SER A 131 23.98 4.76 -8.67
N ALA A 132 22.74 4.66 -8.18
CA ALA A 132 21.54 5.21 -8.78
C ALA A 132 20.49 5.56 -7.70
N PRO A 133 19.48 6.39 -8.00
CA PRO A 133 18.33 6.56 -7.13
C PRO A 133 17.61 5.24 -6.86
N ASN A 134 17.27 4.99 -5.60
CA ASN A 134 16.43 3.88 -5.18
C ASN A 134 14.97 4.27 -5.37
N THR A 135 14.19 3.43 -6.04
CA THR A 135 12.77 3.68 -6.31
C THR A 135 11.90 2.91 -5.32
N VAL A 136 11.04 3.62 -4.60
CA VAL A 136 10.01 3.08 -3.72
C VAL A 136 8.67 3.15 -4.44
N ILE A 137 7.97 2.01 -4.51
CA ILE A 137 6.63 1.94 -5.10
C ILE A 137 5.67 1.42 -4.03
N VAL A 138 4.61 2.18 -3.78
CA VAL A 138 3.54 1.83 -2.82
C VAL A 138 2.24 1.64 -3.57
N LEU A 139 1.63 0.47 -3.44
CA LEU A 139 0.22 0.25 -3.81
C LEU A 139 -0.63 0.44 -2.55
N GLU A 140 -1.39 1.53 -2.48
CA GLU A 140 -2.38 1.79 -1.41
C GLU A 140 -3.77 1.35 -1.87
N LEU A 141 -4.55 0.76 -0.96
CA LEU A 141 -5.80 0.07 -1.29
C LEU A 141 -7.04 0.74 -0.71
N GLU A 142 -6.87 1.63 0.28
CA GLU A 142 -7.99 2.22 1.04
C GLU A 142 -7.90 3.73 1.11
N ARG A 143 -6.87 4.31 1.75
CA ARG A 143 -6.71 5.76 1.87
C ARG A 143 -5.25 6.16 1.92
N ALA A 144 -4.81 6.93 0.93
CA ALA A 144 -3.49 7.56 0.89
C ALA A 144 -3.49 8.95 1.55
N PRO A 145 -2.40 9.36 2.22
CA PRO A 145 -2.25 10.71 2.78
C PRO A 145 -1.89 11.76 1.70
N CYS A 146 -2.26 11.50 0.45
CA CYS A 146 -1.84 12.25 -0.73
C CYS A 146 -3.02 13.06 -1.28
N SER A 147 -3.24 14.26 -0.73
CA SER A 147 -4.18 15.24 -1.28
C SER A 147 -3.44 16.33 -2.05
N ASP A 148 -4.11 16.95 -3.03
CA ASP A 148 -3.53 17.99 -3.88
C ASP A 148 -3.13 19.25 -3.08
N ASP A 149 -3.76 19.46 -1.93
CA ASP A 149 -3.54 20.62 -1.07
C ASP A 149 -2.33 20.49 -0.13
N CYS A 150 -1.78 19.27 0.07
CA CYS A 150 -0.68 19.06 1.00
C CYS A 150 0.27 17.91 0.59
N PRO A 151 1.14 18.13 -0.41
CA PRO A 151 2.09 17.11 -0.87
C PRO A 151 3.09 16.67 0.21
N LYS A 152 3.28 17.45 1.28
CA LYS A 152 4.16 17.13 2.41
C LYS A 152 3.74 15.89 3.19
N LEU A 153 2.48 15.46 3.08
CA LEU A 153 1.96 14.29 3.78
C LEU A 153 2.07 12.99 2.94
N CYS A 154 2.38 13.10 1.65
CA CYS A 154 2.50 11.96 0.74
C CYS A 154 3.91 11.34 0.82
N THR A 155 4.27 10.83 2.00
CA THR A 155 5.63 10.35 2.29
C THR A 155 5.63 9.00 2.99
N VAL A 156 6.75 8.29 2.85
CA VAL A 156 7.14 7.17 3.70
C VAL A 156 8.39 7.56 4.47
N GLU A 157 8.65 6.89 5.59
CA GLU A 157 9.81 7.19 6.44
C GLU A 157 10.69 5.95 6.59
N PHE A 158 12.00 6.13 6.58
CA PHE A 158 12.97 5.10 6.93
C PHE A 158 13.48 5.35 8.35
N VAL A 159 13.43 4.34 9.20
CA VAL A 159 13.81 4.40 10.62
C VAL A 159 14.85 3.31 10.94
N ASP A 160 15.61 3.51 12.01
CA ASP A 160 16.71 2.62 12.43
C ASP A 160 16.25 1.45 13.33
N LYS A 161 15.01 1.49 13.83
CA LYS A 161 14.46 0.48 14.74
C LYS A 161 13.10 -0.02 14.28
N PRO A 162 12.83 -1.33 14.42
CA PRO A 162 11.53 -1.89 14.07
C PRO A 162 10.45 -1.49 15.07
N VAL A 163 9.23 -1.33 14.57
CA VAL A 163 8.01 -1.26 15.38
C VAL A 163 7.08 -2.38 14.93
N ILE A 164 7.09 -3.49 15.68
CA ILE A 164 6.34 -4.73 15.37
C ILE A 164 5.24 -5.07 16.39
N SER A 165 5.11 -4.25 17.44
CA SER A 165 4.23 -4.53 18.59
C SER A 165 3.61 -3.24 19.13
N GLU A 166 3.12 -2.37 18.25
CA GLU A 166 2.44 -1.14 18.66
C GLU A 166 0.98 -1.45 19.06
N ALA A 167 0.54 -0.90 20.20
CA ALA A 167 -0.84 -1.02 20.64
C ALA A 167 -1.71 -0.04 19.84
N VAL A 168 -2.52 -0.56 18.92
CA VAL A 168 -3.47 0.24 18.14
C VAL A 168 -4.76 0.41 18.93
N THR A 169 -5.08 1.63 19.36
CA THR A 169 -6.37 1.96 19.99
C THR A 169 -7.42 2.22 18.92
N TYR A 170 -8.41 1.32 18.80
CA TYR A 170 -9.56 1.54 17.93
C TYR A 170 -10.54 2.50 18.62
N SER A 171 -10.64 3.75 18.14
CA SER A 171 -11.78 4.59 18.50
C SER A 171 -12.99 4.09 17.71
N HIS A 172 -13.86 3.31 18.34
CA HIS A 172 -15.19 3.02 17.79
C HIS A 172 -15.94 4.36 17.64
N LEU A 173 -16.22 4.76 16.40
CA LEU A 173 -17.22 5.79 16.12
C LEU A 173 -18.59 5.16 16.39
N GLU A 174 -19.11 5.32 17.60
CA GLU A 174 -20.53 5.10 17.90
C GLU A 174 -21.35 6.18 17.18
N ASN A 175 -21.74 5.93 15.93
CA ASN A 175 -22.87 6.63 15.31
C ASN A 175 -24.00 5.61 15.10
N GLY A 176 -24.58 5.16 16.22
CA GLY A 176 -25.87 4.51 16.24
C GLY A 176 -26.94 5.52 16.65
N THR A 177 -27.59 6.18 15.70
CA THR A 177 -28.91 6.75 15.98
C THR A 177 -29.90 5.59 16.01
N MET A 178 -30.25 5.16 17.21
CA MET A 178 -31.53 4.49 17.46
C MET A 178 -32.64 5.36 16.89
N TYR A 179 -33.41 4.82 15.95
CA TYR A 179 -34.79 5.24 15.76
C TYR A 179 -35.64 4.15 16.41
N ASP A 180 -36.10 4.43 17.63
CA ASP A 180 -37.33 3.88 18.15
C ASP A 180 -38.48 4.65 17.48
N ASP A 181 -39.36 3.92 16.79
CA ASP A 181 -40.83 4.01 16.78
C ASP A 181 -41.42 3.20 15.60
#